data_AF-A0A3E0WNV7-F1
#
_entry.id   AF-A0A3E0WNV7-F1
#
_cell.length_a   1.000
_cell.length_b   1.000
_cell.length_c   1.000
_cell.angle_alpha   90.00
_cell.angle_beta   90.00
_cell.angle_gamma   90.00
#
_symmetry.space_group_name_H-M   'P 1'
#
loop_
_entity.id
_entity.type
_entity.pdbx_description
1 polymer ?
#
loop_
_entity_poly.entity_id
_entity_poly.type
_entity_poly.pdbx_seq_one_letter_code
_entity_poly.pdbx_strand_id
1 'polypeptide(L)'
;MPIGMVVLTVAIYFWQQEQTAINEQLRKRERLFRAHNRIDGITQVCDAQYLRQQLDIELRFARQTGRPCALLMLDVDDFDRVNRNYGYLEGDRFCRH
;
A
#
# COMPACT_ATOMS: atom_id res chain seq x y z
N MET A 1 40.24 -25.82 -13.74
CA MET A 1 39.50 -24.86 -14.59
C MET A 1 38.69 -23.88 -13.72
N PRO A 2 39.33 -22.88 -13.07
CA PRO A 2 38.66 -21.93 -12.15
C PRO A 2 37.96 -20.75 -12.85
N ILE A 3 38.32 -20.45 -14.10
CA ILE A 3 37.82 -19.29 -14.86
C ILE A 3 36.31 -19.36 -15.09
N GLY A 4 35.79 -20.56 -15.42
CA GLY A 4 34.35 -20.75 -15.65
C GLY A 4 33.50 -20.49 -14.39
N MET A 5 34.03 -20.81 -13.21
CA MET A 5 33.36 -20.50 -11.94
C MET A 5 33.28 -18.99 -11.70
N VAL A 6 34.37 -18.26 -11.93
CA VAL A 6 34.38 -16.80 -11.76
C VAL A 6 33.36 -16.13 -12.70
N VAL A 7 33.30 -16.56 -13.97
CA VAL A 7 32.32 -16.04 -14.95
C VAL A 7 30.88 -16.33 -14.51
N LEU A 8 30.61 -17.55 -14.05
CA LEU A 8 29.28 -17.93 -13.55
C LEU A 8 28.89 -17.15 -12.30
N THR A 9 29.81 -16.95 -11.36
CA THR A 9 29.55 -16.19 -10.13
C THR A 9 29.22 -14.73 -10.45
N VAL A 10 29.96 -14.10 -11.36
CA VAL A 10 29.68 -12.72 -11.80
C VAL A 10 28.34 -12.63 -12.52
N ALA A 11 28.04 -13.57 -13.41
CA ALA A 11 26.75 -13.62 -14.11
C ALA A 11 25.56 -13.80 -13.14
N ILE A 12 25.69 -14.70 -12.16
CA ILE A 12 24.68 -14.91 -11.12
C ILE A 12 24.54 -13.66 -10.25
N TYR A 13 25.63 -12.97 -9.93
CA TYR A 13 25.58 -11.75 -9.12
C TYR A 13 24.81 -10.63 -9.82
N PHE A 14 25.08 -10.37 -11.10
CA PHE A 14 24.31 -9.39 -11.88
C PHE A 14 22.84 -9.82 -12.04
N TRP A 15 22.59 -11.11 -12.29
CA TRP A 15 21.25 -11.65 -12.37
C TRP A 15 20.47 -11.49 -11.06
N GLN A 16 21.13 -11.68 -9.91
CA GLN A 16 20.55 -11.49 -8.59
C GLN A 16 20.13 -10.03 -8.38
N GLN A 17 20.93 -9.07 -8.86
CA GLN A 17 20.65 -7.65 -8.77
C GLN A 17 19.48 -7.23 -9.67
N GLU A 18 19.37 -7.79 -10.87
CA GLU A 18 18.22 -7.57 -11.76
C GLU A 18 16.93 -8.16 -11.15
N GLN A 19 17.04 -9.36 -10.57
CA GLN A 19 15.94 -10.06 -9.91
C GLN A 19 15.34 -9.29 -8.74
N THR A 20 16.15 -8.57 -7.95
CA THR A 20 15.61 -7.75 -6.85
C THR A 20 14.82 -6.56 -7.38
N ALA A 21 15.33 -5.86 -8.40
CA ALA A 21 14.63 -4.74 -9.02
C ALA A 21 13.30 -5.16 -9.66
N ILE A 22 13.29 -6.28 -10.39
CA ILE A 22 12.07 -6.84 -11.01
C ILE A 22 11.07 -7.29 -9.94
N ASN A 23 11.53 -7.96 -8.87
CA ASN A 23 10.67 -8.36 -7.76
C ASN A 23 10.06 -7.17 -7.03
N GLU A 24 10.78 -6.05 -6.89
CA GLU A 24 10.23 -4.84 -6.31
C GLU A 24 9.10 -4.26 -7.17
N GLN A 25 9.27 -4.23 -8.49
CA GLN A 25 8.23 -3.77 -9.41
C GLN A 25 7.01 -4.69 -9.40
N LEU A 26 7.21 -6.01 -9.40
CA LEU A 26 6.14 -7.00 -9.30
C LEU A 26 5.39 -6.86 -7.98
N ARG A 27 6.09 -6.71 -6.86
CA ARG A 27 5.47 -6.46 -5.54
C ARG A 27 4.65 -5.17 -5.52
N LYS A 28 5.14 -4.09 -6.16
CA LYS A 28 4.37 -2.84 -6.28
C LYS A 28 3.10 -3.04 -7.10
N ARG A 29 3.19 -3.71 -8.26
CA ARG A 29 2.01 -4.01 -9.10
C ARG A 29 1.02 -4.94 -8.40
N GLU A 30 1.50 -5.99 -7.74
CA GLU A 30 0.66 -6.92 -7.00
C GLU A 30 -0.03 -6.24 -5.81
N ARG A 31 0.64 -5.30 -5.13
CA ARG A 31 0.03 -4.45 -4.09
C ARG A 31 -1.08 -3.57 -4.64
N LEU A 32 -0.89 -2.95 -5.79
CA LEU A 32 -1.94 -2.18 -6.47
C LEU A 32 -3.12 -3.08 -6.81
N PHE A 33 -2.86 -4.30 -7.29
CA PHE A 33 -3.93 -5.23 -7.66
C PHE A 33 -4.68 -5.79 -6.44
N ARG A 34 -3.98 -6.18 -5.37
CA ARG A 34 -4.60 -6.65 -4.12
C ARG A 34 -5.37 -5.56 -3.38
N ALA A 35 -5.06 -4.28 -3.62
CA ALA A 35 -5.82 -3.15 -3.10
C ALA A 35 -7.27 -3.12 -3.62
N HIS A 36 -7.53 -3.63 -4.83
CA HIS A 36 -8.84 -3.54 -5.46
C HIS A 36 -9.93 -4.39 -4.76
N ASN A 37 -9.56 -5.30 -3.85
CA ASN A 37 -10.50 -6.17 -3.12
C ASN A 37 -10.79 -5.73 -1.67
N ARG A 38 -10.32 -4.55 -1.24
CA ARG A 38 -10.52 -4.05 0.13
C ARG A 38 -11.09 -2.64 0.16
N ILE A 39 -12.08 -2.42 -0.69
CA ILE A 39 -12.83 -1.18 -0.78
C ILE A 39 -13.98 -1.28 0.23
N ASP A 40 -14.04 -0.34 1.17
CA ASP A 40 -15.16 -0.19 2.09
C ASP A 40 -16.44 0.10 1.30
N GLY A 41 -17.51 -0.64 1.60
CA GLY A 41 -18.73 -0.62 0.80
C GLY A 41 -19.49 0.71 0.85
N ILE A 42 -19.24 1.54 1.87
CA ILE A 42 -19.94 2.80 2.09
C ILE A 42 -19.10 3.97 1.57
N THR A 43 -17.82 4.04 1.93
CA THR A 43 -16.95 5.17 1.57
C THR A 43 -16.24 4.99 0.23
N GLN A 44 -16.22 3.76 -0.32
CA GLN A 44 -15.40 3.38 -1.47
C GLN A 44 -13.89 3.67 -1.30
N VAL A 45 -13.45 3.90 -0.05
CA VAL A 45 -12.04 4.05 0.32
C VAL A 45 -11.51 2.70 0.80
N CYS A 46 -10.18 2.51 0.80
CA CYS A 46 -9.59 1.31 1.35
C CYS A 46 -9.92 1.12 2.84
N ASP A 47 -10.16 -0.12 3.25
CA ASP A 47 -10.45 -0.43 4.65
C ASP A 47 -9.26 -0.15 5.60
N ALA A 48 -9.55 -0.11 6.90
CA ALA A 48 -8.53 0.17 7.92
C ALA A 48 -7.41 -0.90 7.99
N GLN A 49 -7.70 -2.15 7.60
CA GLN A 49 -6.68 -3.21 7.58
C GLN A 49 -5.68 -3.00 6.43
N TYR A 50 -6.17 -2.57 5.27
CA TYR A 50 -5.37 -2.19 4.13
C TYR A 50 -4.46 -1.00 4.45
N LEU A 51 -5.00 0.05 5.09
CA LEU A 51 -4.20 1.21 5.51
C LEU A 51 -3.04 0.80 6.43
N ARG A 52 -3.31 -0.03 7.45
CA ARG A 52 -2.28 -0.56 8.35
C ARG A 52 -1.19 -1.33 7.61
N GLN A 53 -1.60 -2.21 6.70
CA GLN A 53 -0.68 -3.00 5.91
C GLN A 53 0.22 -2.11 5.04
N GLN A 54 -0.33 -1.05 4.44
CA GLN A 54 0.47 -0.12 3.64
C GLN A 54 1.38 0.77 4.49
N LEU A 55 0.93 1.18 5.67
CA LEU A 55 1.76 1.97 6.57
C LEU A 55 3.01 1.18 7.00
N ASP A 56 2.87 -0.10 7.35
CA ASP A 56 4.02 -0.96 7.69
C ASP A 56 5.00 -1.11 6.53
N ILE A 57 4.49 -1.10 5.31
CA ILE A 57 5.30 -1.20 4.10
C ILE A 57 6.07 0.09 3.87
N GLU A 58 5.38 1.23 3.87
CA GLU A 58 5.99 2.54 3.59
C GLU A 58 6.96 2.95 4.69
N LEU A 59 6.66 2.65 5.96
CA LEU A 59 7.59 2.88 7.07
C LEU A 59 8.88 2.05 6.92
N ARG A 60 8.78 0.79 6.47
CA ARG A 60 9.96 -0.03 6.18
C ARG A 60 10.77 0.54 5.02
N PHE A 61 10.10 0.98 3.96
CA PHE A 61 10.75 1.58 2.80
C PHE A 61 11.44 2.91 3.14
N ALA A 62 10.77 3.78 3.90
CA ALA A 62 11.31 5.05 4.39
C ALA A 62 12.56 4.83 5.25
N ARG A 63 12.54 3.83 6.15
CA ARG A 63 13.70 3.43 6.96
C ARG A 63 14.87 2.93 6.11
N GLN A 64 14.60 2.16 5.05
CA GLN A 64 15.65 1.59 4.20
C GLN A 64 16.26 2.62 3.24
N THR A 65 15.46 3.57 2.75
CA THR A 65 15.88 4.52 1.70
C THR A 65 16.21 5.92 2.23
N GLY A 66 15.90 6.20 3.49
CA GLY A 66 16.02 7.54 4.08
C GLY A 66 15.02 8.56 3.53
N ARG A 67 14.03 8.13 2.71
CA ARG A 67 13.01 9.04 2.17
C ARG A 67 11.97 9.39 3.24
N PRO A 68 11.56 10.67 3.38
CA PRO A 68 10.53 11.06 4.33
C PRO A 68 9.15 10.53 3.91
N CYS A 69 8.35 10.16 4.91
CA CYS A 69 6.97 9.69 4.78
C CYS A 69 6.04 10.62 5.58
N ALA A 70 4.82 10.84 5.09
CA ALA A 70 3.78 11.59 5.78
C ALA A 70 2.45 10.82 5.77
N LEU A 71 1.62 11.04 6.80
CA LEU A 71 0.28 10.48 6.93
C LEU A 71 -0.71 11.62 7.18
N LEU A 72 -1.80 11.66 6.42
CA LEU A 72 -2.91 12.58 6.62
C LEU A 72 -4.10 11.79 7.19
N MET A 73 -4.67 12.30 8.29
CA MET A 73 -5.90 11.78 8.87
C MET A 73 -6.97 12.85 8.73
N LEU A 74 -8.12 12.46 8.19
CA LEU A 74 -9.29 13.30 8.01
C LEU A 74 -10.43 12.71 8.83
N ASP A 75 -11.19 13.56 9.50
CA ASP A 75 -12.38 13.19 10.25
C ASP A 75 -13.52 14.17 9.89
N VAL A 76 -14.76 13.70 9.98
CA VAL A 76 -15.95 14.52 9.72
C VAL A 76 -16.53 14.98 11.05
N ASP A 77 -16.38 16.26 11.35
CA ASP A 77 -16.88 16.85 12.59
C ASP A 77 -18.40 16.67 12.74
N ASP A 78 -18.85 16.37 13.95
CA ASP A 78 -20.27 16.24 14.31
C ASP A 78 -21.07 15.27 13.44
N PHE A 79 -20.47 14.24 12.85
CA PHE A 79 -21.20 13.32 11.97
C PHE A 79 -22.39 12.62 12.65
N ASP A 80 -22.33 12.41 13.97
CA ASP A 80 -23.46 11.87 14.73
C ASP A 80 -24.69 12.81 14.71
N ARG A 81 -24.49 14.13 14.58
CA ARG A 81 -25.60 15.08 14.39
C ARG A 81 -26.31 14.85 13.05
N VAL A 82 -25.58 14.52 12.00
CA VAL A 82 -26.15 14.15 10.70
C VAL A 82 -27.00 12.89 10.85
N ASN A 83 -26.45 11.85 11.50
CA ASN A 83 -27.18 10.61 11.74
C ASN A 83 -28.45 10.82 12.57
N ARG A 84 -28.41 11.65 13.61
CA ARG A 84 -29.59 11.96 14.44
C ARG A 84 -30.65 12.77 13.70
N ASN A 85 -30.24 13.68 12.82
CA ASN A 85 -31.17 14.58 12.12
C ASN A 85 -31.78 13.96 10.86
N TYR A 86 -31.04 13.10 10.16
CA TYR A 86 -31.41 12.58 8.83
C TYR A 86 -31.48 11.05 8.76
N GLY A 87 -31.07 10.35 9.83
CA GLY A 87 -31.02 8.89 9.90
C GLY A 87 -29.75 8.30 9.28
N TYR A 88 -29.39 7.08 9.70
CA TYR A 88 -28.16 6.39 9.28
C TYR A 88 -28.05 6.19 7.76
N LEU A 89 -29.17 5.95 7.06
CA LEU A 89 -29.16 5.75 5.60
C LEU A 89 -28.72 7.00 4.83
N GLU A 90 -29.06 8.19 5.32
CA GLU A 90 -28.63 9.45 4.70
C GLU A 90 -27.19 9.80 5.12
N GLY A 91 -26.77 9.42 6.33
CA GLY A 91 -25.35 9.41 6.70
C GLY A 91 -24.50 8.54 5.76
N ASP A 92 -24.94 7.31 5.48
CA ASP A 92 -24.25 6.42 4.54
C ASP A 92 -24.20 7.01 3.12
N ARG A 93 -25.25 7.73 2.70
CA ARG A 93 -25.28 8.43 1.41
C ARG A 93 -24.28 9.59 1.35
N PHE A 94 -24.15 10.35 2.44
CA PHE A 94 -23.17 11.44 2.57
C PHE A 94 -21.73 10.92 2.38
N CYS A 95 -21.43 9.75 2.94
CA CYS A 95 -20.11 9.12 2.83
C CYS A 95 -19.82 8.50 1.45
N ARG A 96 -20.81 8.31 0.57
CA ARG A 96 -20.63 7.72 -0.77
C ARG A 96 -20.19 8.70 -1.86
N HIS A 97 -20.24 10.01 -1.61
CA HIS A 97 -19.86 11.07 -2.56
C HIS A 97 -18.56 11.75 -2.14
#